data_AF-A0A7C1VX51-F1
#
_entry.id   AF-A0A7C1VX51-F1
#
_cell.length_a   1.000
_cell.length_b   1.000
_cell.length_c   1.000
_cell.angle_alpha   90.00
_cell.angle_beta   90.00
_cell.angle_gamma   90.00
#
_symmetry.space_group_name_H-M   'P 1'
#
loop_
_entity.id
_entity.type
_entity.pdbx_description
1 polymer ?
#
loop_
_entity_poly.entity_id
_entity_poly.type
_entity_poly.pdbx_seq_one_letter_code
_entity_poly.pdbx_strand_id
1 'polypeptide(L)'
;MITLEKVLARHRELCDSARDLIEKKGHDYNRGQQLKGDTLFNLRVAKMLGIVDTNTKSVLTRFCDKVMRLISLTSEPNITASVKDESIKDTIRDIINYGVYIELFYEEMQEEHANTPKLVAND
;
A
#
# COMPACT_ATOMS: atom_id res chain seq x y z
N MET A 1 22.27 20.16 8.33
CA MET A 1 21.43 19.54 9.38
C MET A 1 19.99 19.48 8.89
N ILE A 2 19.25 18.43 9.24
CA ILE A 2 17.81 18.33 8.95
C ILE A 2 17.04 18.92 10.14
N THR A 3 16.20 19.93 9.92
CA THR A 3 15.38 20.57 10.96
C THR A 3 14.00 19.94 11.04
N LEU A 4 13.30 20.10 12.17
CA LEU A 4 11.91 19.65 12.33
C LEU A 4 10.99 20.26 11.26
N GLU A 5 11.12 21.56 11.00
CA GLU A 5 10.36 22.26 9.96
C GLU A 5 10.54 21.60 8.58
N LYS A 6 11.79 21.26 8.23
CA LYS A 6 12.09 20.57 6.97
C LYS A 6 11.45 19.18 6.92
N VAL A 7 11.45 18.44 8.04
CA VAL A 7 10.78 17.13 8.12
C VAL A 7 9.28 17.27 7.91
N LEU A 8 8.63 18.19 8.62
CA LEU A 8 7.17 18.40 8.53
C LEU A 8 6.75 18.86 7.13
N ALA A 9 7.49 19.79 6.52
CA ALA A 9 7.24 20.23 5.16
C ALA A 9 7.37 19.07 4.16
N ARG A 10 8.43 18.26 4.27
CA ARG A 10 8.63 17.10 3.40
C ARG A 10 7.60 16.00 3.60
N HIS A 11 7.20 15.74 4.84
CA HIS A 11 6.15 14.78 5.15
C HIS A 11 4.84 15.17 4.46
N ARG A 12 4.42 16.45 4.62
CA ARG A 12 3.21 16.96 3.97
C ARG A 12 3.27 16.79 2.44
N GLU A 13 4.34 17.24 1.81
CA GLU A 13 4.53 17.14 0.36
C GLU A 13 4.43 15.68 -0.14
N LEU A 14 5.06 14.74 0.57
CA LEU A 14 5.05 13.33 0.21
C LEU A 14 3.65 12.72 0.36
N CYS A 15 2.96 12.98 1.48
CA CYS A 15 1.61 12.46 1.70
C CYS A 15 0.59 13.05 0.71
N ASP A 16 0.69 14.35 0.39
CA ASP A 16 -0.16 14.97 -0.63
C ASP A 16 0.07 14.32 -2.00
N SER A 17 1.34 14.16 -2.39
CA SER A 17 1.67 13.47 -3.65
C SER A 17 1.21 12.01 -3.68
N ALA A 18 1.30 11.32 -2.54
CA ALA A 18 0.90 9.92 -2.41
C ALA A 18 -0.61 9.76 -2.56
N ARG A 19 -1.40 10.66 -1.95
CA ARG A 19 -2.86 10.75 -2.13
C ARG A 19 -3.24 10.99 -3.58
N ASP A 20 -2.65 11.99 -4.23
CA ASP A 20 -2.91 12.29 -5.65
C ASP A 20 -2.61 11.08 -6.55
N LEU A 21 -1.63 10.26 -6.18
CA LEU A 21 -1.30 9.03 -6.90
C LEU A 21 -2.37 7.95 -6.75
N ILE A 22 -3.00 7.81 -5.58
CA ILE A 22 -4.13 6.89 -5.38
C ILE A 22 -5.29 7.28 -6.29
N GLU A 23 -5.65 8.57 -6.32
CA GLU A 23 -6.74 9.08 -7.15
C GLU A 23 -6.51 8.79 -8.63
N LYS A 24 -5.28 9.00 -9.11
CA LYS A 24 -4.88 8.70 -10.50
C LYS A 24 -4.89 7.20 -10.80
N LYS A 25 -4.21 6.40 -9.97
CA LYS A 25 -4.07 4.94 -10.17
C LYS A 25 -5.38 4.18 -9.98
N GLY A 26 -6.33 4.76 -9.24
CA GLY A 26 -7.68 4.22 -9.14
C GLY A 26 -8.17 3.83 -10.52
N HIS A 27 -8.18 4.77 -11.46
CA HIS A 27 -8.70 4.57 -12.81
C HIS A 27 -8.04 3.45 -13.65
N ASP A 28 -6.84 3.00 -13.30
CA ASP A 28 -6.06 2.01 -14.08
C ASP A 28 -6.37 0.55 -13.71
N TYR A 29 -6.82 0.26 -12.48
CA TYR A 29 -7.04 -1.10 -12.00
C TYR A 29 -8.49 -1.34 -11.54
N ASN A 30 -9.09 -2.43 -12.00
CA ASN A 30 -10.42 -2.90 -11.58
C ASN A 30 -11.54 -1.86 -11.70
N ARG A 31 -11.54 -1.09 -12.79
CA ARG A 31 -12.50 0.00 -13.03
C ARG A 31 -13.95 -0.41 -12.75
N GLY A 32 -14.34 -1.64 -13.09
CA GLY A 32 -15.68 -2.17 -12.82
C GLY A 32 -15.99 -2.38 -11.33
N GLN A 33 -15.03 -2.85 -10.54
CA GLN A 33 -15.16 -3.05 -9.09
C GLN A 33 -15.03 -1.73 -8.33
N GLN A 34 -14.17 -0.84 -8.79
CA GLN A 34 -14.05 0.52 -8.27
C GLN A 34 -15.32 1.35 -8.45
N LEU A 35 -15.95 1.30 -9.63
CA LEU A 35 -17.24 1.95 -9.85
C LEU A 35 -18.34 1.38 -8.94
N LYS A 36 -18.12 0.19 -8.36
CA LYS A 36 -18.98 -0.45 -7.37
C LYS A 36 -18.50 -0.26 -5.92
N GLY A 37 -17.46 0.54 -5.70
CA GLY A 37 -16.94 0.90 -4.37
C GLY A 37 -15.74 0.10 -3.86
N ASP A 38 -15.26 -0.94 -4.57
CA ASP A 38 -14.07 -1.71 -4.13
C ASP A 38 -12.79 -1.24 -4.85
N THR A 39 -12.16 -0.22 -4.25
CA THR A 39 -10.94 0.40 -4.79
C THR A 39 -9.71 -0.49 -4.69
N LEU A 40 -9.69 -1.44 -3.75
CA LEU A 40 -8.52 -2.28 -3.46
C LEU A 40 -8.69 -3.72 -3.97
N PHE A 41 -9.64 -3.97 -4.87
CA PHE A 41 -9.92 -5.32 -5.38
C PHE A 41 -8.68 -6.07 -5.90
N ASN A 42 -7.74 -5.38 -6.58
CA ASN A 42 -6.50 -5.97 -7.09
C ASN A 42 -5.62 -6.50 -5.96
N LEU A 43 -5.69 -5.91 -4.78
CA LEU A 43 -4.96 -6.36 -3.60
C LEU A 43 -5.64 -7.57 -2.93
N ARG A 44 -6.92 -7.83 -3.21
CA ARG A 44 -7.65 -9.02 -2.74
C ARG A 44 -7.43 -10.25 -3.61
N VAL A 45 -7.11 -10.05 -4.90
CA VAL A 45 -7.00 -11.12 -5.90
C VAL A 45 -6.07 -12.25 -5.43
N ALA A 46 -4.92 -11.95 -4.82
CA ALA A 46 -4.01 -12.99 -4.36
C ALA A 46 -4.63 -13.91 -3.28
N LYS A 47 -5.47 -13.36 -2.39
CA LYS A 47 -6.25 -14.14 -1.42
C LYS A 47 -7.34 -14.95 -2.12
N MET A 48 -8.07 -14.33 -3.06
CA MET A 48 -9.14 -14.99 -3.82
C MET A 48 -8.63 -16.18 -4.65
N LEU A 49 -7.41 -16.09 -5.18
CA LEU A 49 -6.75 -17.16 -5.91
C LEU A 49 -6.09 -18.21 -4.99
N GLY A 50 -6.14 -18.04 -3.67
CA GLY A 50 -5.52 -18.96 -2.70
C GLY A 50 -4.00 -18.88 -2.63
N ILE A 51 -3.38 -17.82 -3.15
CA ILE A 51 -1.92 -17.62 -3.13
C ILE A 51 -1.45 -17.18 -1.73
N VAL A 52 -2.29 -16.41 -1.04
CA VAL A 52 -2.10 -16.01 0.36
C VAL A 52 -3.41 -16.21 1.13
N ASP A 53 -3.32 -16.29 2.46
CA ASP A 53 -4.48 -16.51 3.34
C ASP A 53 -5.19 -15.21 3.77
N THR A 54 -4.53 -14.05 3.61
CA THR A 54 -5.02 -12.75 4.08
C THR A 54 -4.75 -11.65 3.06
N ASN A 55 -5.65 -10.66 2.99
CA ASN A 55 -5.46 -9.48 2.13
C ASN A 55 -4.19 -8.71 2.53
N THR A 56 -3.91 -8.61 3.84
CA THR A 56 -2.68 -8.00 4.37
C THR A 56 -1.42 -8.62 3.79
N LYS A 57 -1.33 -9.96 3.69
CA LYS A 57 -0.16 -10.62 3.07
C LYS A 57 0.01 -10.28 1.60
N SER A 58 -1.09 -10.14 0.84
CA SER A 58 -1.03 -9.67 -0.55
C SER A 58 -0.42 -8.28 -0.65
N VAL A 59 -0.81 -7.36 0.24
CA VAL A 59 -0.25 -6.02 0.30
C VAL A 59 1.22 -6.04 0.71
N LEU A 60 1.57 -6.83 1.73
CA LEU A 60 2.95 -6.97 2.21
C LEU A 60 3.91 -7.47 1.12
N THR A 61 3.49 -8.41 0.26
CA THR A 61 4.33 -8.84 -0.87
C THR A 61 4.70 -7.66 -1.77
N ARG A 62 3.75 -6.78 -2.08
CA ARG A 62 3.98 -5.60 -2.91
C ARG A 62 4.76 -4.52 -2.16
N PHE A 63 4.53 -4.37 -0.86
CA PHE A 63 5.31 -3.47 -0.01
C PHE A 63 6.79 -3.89 0.01
N CYS A 64 7.08 -5.18 0.17
CA CYS A 64 8.43 -5.72 0.16
C CYS A 64 9.14 -5.47 -1.18
N ASP A 65 8.45 -5.60 -2.32
CA ASP A 65 8.99 -5.22 -3.64
C ASP A 65 9.47 -3.75 -3.65
N LYS A 66 8.70 -2.84 -3.07
CA LYS A 66 9.08 -1.41 -2.98
C LYS A 66 10.21 -1.15 -2.01
N VAL A 67 10.27 -1.87 -0.89
CA VAL A 67 11.41 -1.80 0.03
C VAL A 67 12.69 -2.29 -0.65
N MET A 68 12.63 -3.42 -1.37
CA MET A 68 13.79 -3.94 -2.11
C MET A 68 14.27 -2.95 -3.18
N ARG A 69 13.34 -2.32 -3.90
CA ARG A 69 13.67 -1.24 -4.84
C ARG A 69 14.37 -0.06 -4.14
N LEU A 70 13.86 0.37 -2.99
CA LEU A 70 14.46 1.48 -2.24
C LEU A 70 15.89 1.14 -1.80
N ILE A 71 16.13 -0.11 -1.37
CA ILE A 71 17.48 -0.61 -1.06
C ILE A 71 18.39 -0.43 -2.28
N SER A 72 18.01 -0.94 -3.45
CA SER A 72 18.81 -0.82 -4.68
C SER A 72 19.07 0.63 -5.09
N LEU A 73 18.07 1.52 -4.98
CA LEU A 73 18.21 2.92 -5.39
C LEU A 73 19.07 3.75 -4.42
N THR A 74 19.16 3.33 -3.16
CA THR A 74 19.92 4.06 -2.13
C THR A 74 21.32 3.49 -1.91
N SER A 75 21.56 2.22 -2.26
CA SER A 75 22.90 1.61 -2.20
C SER A 75 23.85 2.17 -3.26
N GLU A 76 23.32 2.69 -4.37
CA GLU A 76 24.11 3.17 -5.51
C GLU A 76 23.69 4.58 -5.94
N PRO A 77 24.00 5.62 -5.14
CA PRO A 77 23.49 6.98 -5.33
C PRO A 77 23.93 7.65 -6.64
N ASN A 78 24.94 7.08 -7.33
CA ASN A 78 25.45 7.56 -8.61
C ASN A 78 24.77 6.89 -9.83
N ILE A 79 23.96 5.85 -9.62
CA ILE A 79 23.23 5.20 -10.68
C ILE A 79 21.88 5.89 -10.84
N THR A 80 21.67 6.49 -12.00
CA THR A 80 20.34 6.99 -12.38
C THR A 80 19.45 5.79 -12.66
N ALA A 81 18.30 5.71 -12.00
CA ALA A 81 17.31 4.68 -12.29
C ALA A 81 17.02 4.66 -13.80
N SER A 82 17.23 3.51 -14.45
CA SER A 82 17.01 3.37 -15.89
C SER A 82 15.55 3.58 -16.29
N VAL A 83 14.61 3.44 -15.34
CA VAL A 83 13.18 3.68 -15.52
C VAL A 83 12.80 5.00 -14.86
N LYS A 84 12.34 5.97 -15.67
CA LYS A 84 12.06 7.35 -15.22
C LYS A 84 10.95 7.45 -14.17
N ASP A 85 9.95 6.57 -14.23
CA ASP A 85 8.78 6.57 -13.35
C ASP A 85 8.95 5.69 -12.10
N GLU A 86 10.19 5.30 -11.77
CA GLU A 86 10.54 4.49 -10.60
C GLU A 86 11.58 5.17 -9.72
N SER A 87 11.51 6.51 -9.60
CA SER A 87 12.45 7.26 -8.77
C SER A 87 12.34 6.90 -7.29
N ILE A 88 13.33 7.31 -6.49
CA ILE A 88 13.29 7.17 -5.01
C ILE A 88 12.02 7.81 -4.44
N LYS A 89 11.63 9.00 -4.94
CA LYS A 89 10.43 9.69 -4.46
C LYS A 89 9.16 8.92 -4.79
N ASP A 90 9.07 8.33 -5.97
CA ASP A 90 7.91 7.53 -6.38
C ASP A 90 7.81 6.24 -5.55
N THR A 91 8.96 5.61 -5.29
CA THR A 91 9.03 4.44 -4.42
C THR A 91 8.60 4.76 -2.99
N ILE A 92 9.02 5.90 -2.43
CA ILE A 92 8.58 6.36 -1.09
C ILE A 92 7.08 6.63 -1.06
N ARG A 93 6.51 7.25 -2.10
CA ARG A 93 5.05 7.49 -2.21
C ARG A 93 4.27 6.17 -2.27
N ASP A 94 4.75 5.20 -3.04
CA ASP A 94 4.14 3.86 -3.08
C ASP A 94 4.20 3.20 -1.68
N ILE A 95 5.32 3.30 -0.96
CA ILE A 95 5.45 2.77 0.42
C ILE A 95 4.43 3.42 1.36
N ILE A 96 4.25 4.74 1.30
CA ILE A 96 3.23 5.46 2.09
C ILE A 96 1.84 4.88 1.80
N ASN A 97 1.47 4.76 0.51
CA ASN A 97 0.17 4.24 0.10
C ASN A 97 -0.04 2.78 0.52
N TYR A 98 0.98 1.92 0.40
CA TYR A 98 0.89 0.54 0.87
C TYR A 98 0.75 0.45 2.39
N GLY A 99 1.34 1.39 3.15
CA GLY A 99 1.10 1.52 4.59
C GLY A 99 -0.38 1.79 4.89
N VAL A 100 -0.99 2.75 4.18
CA VAL A 100 -2.43 3.04 4.29
C VAL A 100 -3.28 1.82 3.93
N TYR A 101 -2.94 1.09 2.86
CA TYR A 101 -3.70 -0.11 2.48
C TYR A 101 -3.61 -1.23 3.53
N ILE A 102 -2.46 -1.38 4.18
CA ILE A 102 -2.29 -2.34 5.28
C ILE A 102 -3.21 -1.98 6.45
N GLU A 103 -3.28 -0.71 6.83
CA GLU A 103 -4.18 -0.22 7.89
C GLU A 103 -5.65 -0.51 7.54
N LEU A 104 -6.10 -0.14 6.35
CA LEU A 104 -7.49 -0.37 5.90
C LEU A 104 -7.87 -1.87 5.91
N PHE A 105 -6.99 -2.75 5.43
CA PHE A 105 -7.26 -4.19 5.50
C PHE A 105 -7.20 -4.75 6.92
N TYR A 106 -6.42 -4.13 7.80
CA TYR A 106 -6.40 -4.51 9.20
C TYR A 106 -7.71 -4.13 9.90
N GLU A 107 -8.23 -2.93 9.64
CA GLU A 107 -9.55 -2.48 10.13
C GLU A 107 -10.67 -3.42 9.65
N GLU A 108 -10.70 -3.75 8.36
CA GLU A 108 -11.66 -4.70 7.79
C GLU A 108 -11.61 -6.06 8.49
N MET A 109 -10.41 -6.59 8.77
CA MET A 109 -10.24 -7.85 9.49
C MET A 109 -10.77 -7.77 10.93
N GLN A 110 -10.61 -6.63 11.62
CA GLN A 110 -11.17 -6.44 12.96
C GLN A 110 -12.70 -6.42 12.93
N GLU A 111 -13.29 -5.76 11.93
CA GLU A 111 -14.73 -5.73 11.74
C GLU A 111 -15.32 -7.12 11.43
N GLU A 112 -14.65 -7.90 10.59
CA GLU A 112 -15.02 -9.30 10.31
C GLU A 112 -15.01 -10.16 11.59
N HIS A 113 -13.98 -10.03 12.43
CA HIS A 113 -13.89 -10.75 13.69
C HIS A 113 -14.93 -10.29 14.72
N ALA A 114 -15.20 -8.99 14.82
CA ALA A 114 -16.22 -8.46 15.74
C ALA A 114 -17.62 -8.94 15.38
N ASN A 115 -17.90 -9.15 14.09
CA ASN A 115 -19.18 -9.60 13.57
C ASN A 115 -19.32 -11.13 13.47
N THR A 116 -18.25 -11.88 13.73
CA THR A 116 -18.29 -13.35 13.75
C THR A 116 -19.00 -13.83 15.03
N PRO A 117 -20.13 -14.57 14.94
CA PRO A 117 -20.79 -15.11 16.11
C PRO A 117 -19.81 -15.97 16.92
N LYS A 118 -19.65 -15.66 18.20
CA LYS A 118 -18.89 -16.54 19.10
C LYS A 118 -19.60 -17.90 19.11
N LEU A 119 -18.93 -18.92 18.59
CA LEU A 119 -19.37 -20.30 18.76
C LEU A 119 -19.42 -20.55 20.28
N VAL A 120 -20.63 -20.61 20.82
CA VAL A 120 -20.85 -21.05 22.19
C VAL A 120 -20.50 -22.53 22.18
N ALA A 121 -19.39 -22.91 22.82
CA ALA A 121 -19.10 -24.30 23.09
C ALA A 121 -20.24 -24.82 23.97
N ASN A 122 -21.04 -25.74 23.45
CA ASN A 122 -21.95 -26.51 24.29
C ASN A 122 -21.09 -27.54 25.01
N ASP A 123 -20.89 -27.31 26.31
CA ASP A 123 -20.35 -28.30 27.27
C ASP A 123 -21.39 -29.40 27.53
#